data_AF-A0A317I8R0-F1
#
_entry.id   AF-A0A317I8R0-F1
#
_cell.length_a   1.000
_cell.length_b   1.000
_cell.length_c   1.000
_cell.angle_alpha   90.00
_cell.angle_beta   90.00
_cell.angle_gamma   90.00
#
_symmetry.space_group_name_H-M   'P 1'
#
loop_
_entity.id
_entity.type
_entity.pdbx_description
1 polymer ?
#
loop_
_entity_poly.entity_id
_entity_poly.type
_entity_poly.pdbx_seq_one_letter_code
_entity_poly.pdbx_strand_id
1 'polypeptide(L)'
;MGTIKQYSDLRDYIKDAQELIDQNPMLYHFLTETINRVLDKKVKVHKLFRIERDANIIMVLFTTEVCLVYENSFDESLIQLLSDELEFSKFKRYQFAGTKATVDALFKMNDAEYEMQKHRIIYKCEKVSENFITAPGRMEMADIGRLDELIPLSEGFTEEYYGKEDNDGDAATRVITGIQAD
;
A
#
# COMPACT_ATOMS: atom_id res chain seq x y z
N MET A 1 -8.87 12.37 -23.94
CA MET A 1 -7.55 12.96 -23.56
C MET A 1 -7.54 13.02 -22.05
N GLY A 2 -6.46 12.59 -21.39
CA GLY A 2 -6.41 12.62 -19.92
C GLY A 2 -6.33 14.05 -19.39
N THR A 3 -6.84 14.29 -18.19
CA THR A 3 -6.75 15.58 -17.49
C THR A 3 -5.81 15.46 -16.29
N ILE A 4 -5.16 16.57 -15.95
CA ILE A 4 -4.25 16.66 -14.79
C ILE A 4 -4.87 17.59 -13.76
N LYS A 5 -4.98 17.11 -12.52
CA LYS A 5 -5.33 17.91 -11.34
C LYS A 5 -4.11 18.02 -10.44
N GLN A 6 -3.52 19.20 -10.36
CA GLN A 6 -2.45 19.51 -9.41
C GLN A 6 -3.05 19.84 -8.04
N TYR A 7 -2.35 19.46 -6.98
CA TYR A 7 -2.73 19.83 -5.61
C TYR A 7 -1.66 20.75 -5.01
N SER A 8 -2.08 21.90 -4.49
CA SER A 8 -1.24 22.78 -3.69
C SER A 8 -1.20 22.38 -2.21
N ASP A 9 -2.19 21.61 -1.76
CA ASP A 9 -2.37 21.20 -0.37
C ASP A 9 -2.46 19.66 -0.29
N LEU A 10 -1.74 19.09 0.68
CA LEU A 10 -1.72 17.65 0.91
C LEU A 10 -3.09 17.12 1.37
N ARG A 11 -3.87 17.89 2.12
CA ARG A 11 -5.19 17.48 2.60
C ARG A 11 -6.17 17.27 1.46
N ASP A 12 -6.12 18.12 0.44
CA ASP A 12 -6.96 17.95 -0.75
C ASP A 12 -6.55 16.70 -1.55
N TYR A 13 -5.25 16.43 -1.64
CA TYR A 13 -4.73 15.18 -2.21
C TYR A 13 -5.20 13.95 -1.43
N ILE A 14 -5.10 13.97 -0.10
CA ILE A 14 -5.53 12.87 0.78
C ILE A 14 -7.03 12.60 0.61
N LYS A 15 -7.84 13.66 0.61
CA LYS A 15 -9.30 13.54 0.45
C LYS A 15 -9.67 12.84 -0.86
N ASP A 16 -8.99 13.18 -1.95
CA ASP A 16 -9.21 12.54 -3.24
C ASP A 16 -8.65 11.10 -3.29
N ALA A 17 -7.56 10.83 -2.59
CA ALA A 17 -6.95 9.50 -2.54
C ALA A 17 -7.72 8.52 -1.65
N GLN A 18 -8.50 9.02 -0.69
CA GLN A 18 -9.14 8.20 0.35
C GLN A 18 -10.02 7.10 -0.22
N GLU A 19 -10.81 7.39 -1.26
CA GLU A 19 -11.69 6.40 -1.89
C GLU A 19 -10.90 5.21 -2.46
N LEU A 20 -9.73 5.47 -3.07
CA LEU A 20 -8.86 4.42 -3.60
C LEU A 20 -8.22 3.61 -2.46
N ILE A 21 -7.75 4.30 -1.43
CA ILE A 21 -7.16 3.67 -0.24
C ILE A 21 -8.16 2.71 0.41
N ASP A 22 -9.41 3.14 0.58
CA ASP A 22 -10.46 2.35 1.22
C ASP A 22 -10.84 1.11 0.40
N GLN A 23 -10.79 1.19 -0.94
CA GLN A 23 -11.07 0.06 -1.82
C GLN A 23 -9.99 -1.02 -1.75
N ASN A 24 -8.73 -0.67 -1.52
CA ASN A 24 -7.63 -1.63 -1.42
C ASN A 24 -6.51 -1.19 -0.46
N PRO A 25 -6.75 -1.24 0.87
CA PRO A 25 -5.80 -0.71 1.86
C PRO A 25 -4.41 -1.36 1.78
N MET A 26 -4.34 -2.63 1.38
CA MET A 26 -3.08 -3.36 1.23
C MET A 26 -2.23 -2.86 0.07
N LEU A 27 -2.87 -2.48 -1.05
CA LEU A 27 -2.17 -1.89 -2.19
C LEU A 27 -1.60 -0.52 -1.83
N TYR A 28 -2.39 0.31 -1.16
CA TYR A 28 -2.02 1.69 -0.83
C TYR A 28 -1.31 1.84 0.52
N HIS A 29 -0.96 0.77 1.21
CA HIS A 29 -0.33 0.82 2.54
C HIS A 29 0.92 1.73 2.57
N PHE A 30 1.83 1.60 1.61
CA PHE A 30 3.05 2.42 1.56
C PHE A 30 2.76 3.89 1.22
N LEU A 31 1.67 4.16 0.48
CA LEU A 31 1.18 5.52 0.27
C LEU A 31 0.73 6.13 1.60
N THR A 32 -0.09 5.41 2.37
CA THR A 32 -0.58 5.84 3.69
C THR A 32 0.57 6.09 4.67
N GLU A 33 1.55 5.18 4.74
CA GLU A 33 2.75 5.38 5.57
C GLU A 33 3.51 6.66 5.16
N THR A 34 3.68 6.88 3.85
CA THR A 34 4.39 8.06 3.35
C THR A 34 3.62 9.35 3.62
N ILE A 35 2.28 9.34 3.48
CA ILE A 35 1.42 10.47 3.86
C ILE A 35 1.63 10.84 5.32
N ASN A 36 1.62 9.85 6.22
CA ASN A 36 1.85 10.08 7.65
C ASN A 36 3.24 10.67 7.92
N ARG A 37 4.28 10.16 7.24
CA ARG A 37 5.63 10.73 7.34
C ARG A 37 5.72 12.18 6.84
N VAL A 38 4.96 12.54 5.81
CA VAL A 38 4.87 13.94 5.34
C VAL A 38 4.14 14.81 6.37
N LEU A 39 3.02 14.35 6.93
CA LEU A 39 2.28 15.07 7.98
C LEU A 39 3.15 15.30 9.22
N ASP A 40 3.98 14.32 9.58
CA ASP A 40 4.98 14.39 10.65
C ASP A 40 6.21 15.26 10.29
N LYS A 41 6.25 15.85 9.09
CA LYS A 41 7.38 16.63 8.55
C LYS A 41 8.71 15.87 8.46
N LYS A 42 8.67 14.53 8.41
CA LYS A 42 9.84 13.67 8.23
C LYS A 42 10.33 13.66 6.78
N VAL A 43 9.44 13.91 5.83
CA VAL A 43 9.72 13.93 4.39
C VAL A 43 9.08 15.17 3.76
N LYS A 44 9.73 15.78 2.77
CA LYS A 44 9.18 16.94 2.05
C LYS A 44 8.53 16.50 0.75
N VAL A 45 7.43 17.17 0.40
CA VAL A 45 6.72 16.98 -0.87
C VAL A 45 7.32 17.89 -1.93
N HIS A 46 7.53 17.32 -3.11
CA HIS A 46 7.91 18.06 -4.31
C HIS A 46 6.70 18.32 -5.21
N LYS A 47 5.86 17.29 -5.41
CA LYS A 47 4.73 17.37 -6.31
C LYS A 47 3.60 16.44 -5.89
N LEU A 48 2.36 16.90 -6.09
CA LEU A 48 1.13 16.17 -5.83
C LEU A 48 0.22 16.38 -7.02
N PHE A 49 -0.15 15.31 -7.71
CA PHE A 49 -1.12 15.42 -8.79
C PHE A 49 -1.84 14.11 -9.05
N ARG A 50 -2.96 14.25 -9.74
CA ARG A 50 -3.79 13.18 -10.24
C ARG A 50 -3.89 13.32 -11.75
N ILE A 51 -3.79 12.20 -12.45
CA ILE A 51 -4.16 12.09 -13.86
C ILE A 51 -5.42 11.25 -13.94
N GLU A 52 -6.40 11.67 -14.74
CA GLU A 52 -7.63 10.92 -14.92
C GLU A 52 -8.07 10.86 -16.38
N ARG A 53 -8.68 9.74 -16.75
CA ARG A 53 -9.42 9.56 -17.99
C ARG A 53 -10.50 8.50 -17.76
N ASP A 54 -11.75 8.90 -17.95
CA ASP A 54 -12.91 8.05 -17.69
C ASP A 54 -12.87 7.51 -16.24
N ALA A 55 -12.79 6.20 -16.05
CA ALA A 55 -12.66 5.56 -14.75
C ALA A 55 -11.20 5.32 -14.31
N ASN A 56 -10.22 5.54 -15.19
CA ASN A 56 -8.80 5.30 -14.90
C ASN A 56 -8.18 6.53 -14.23
N ILE A 57 -7.50 6.30 -13.11
CA ILE A 57 -6.89 7.33 -12.27
C ILE A 57 -5.46 6.91 -11.95
N ILE A 58 -4.52 7.84 -12.09
CA ILE A 58 -3.15 7.72 -11.57
C ILE A 58 -2.96 8.81 -10.51
N MET A 59 -2.61 8.41 -9.30
CA MET A 59 -2.26 9.29 -8.19
C MET A 59 -0.75 9.32 -7.99
N VAL A 60 -0.21 10.53 -7.87
CA VAL A 60 1.23 10.75 -7.68
C VAL A 60 1.51 11.55 -6.43
N LEU A 61 2.33 10.98 -5.54
CA LEU A 61 2.94 11.65 -4.40
C LEU A 61 4.45 11.62 -4.58
N PHE A 62 5.02 12.73 -5.04
CA PHE A 62 6.46 12.85 -5.21
C PHE A 62 7.09 13.57 -4.01
N THR A 63 8.04 12.90 -3.37
CA THR A 63 8.71 13.37 -2.17
C THR A 63 10.23 13.40 -2.34
N THR A 64 10.96 13.91 -1.33
CA THR A 64 12.43 13.90 -1.32
C THR A 64 13.07 12.52 -1.35
N GLU A 65 12.34 11.46 -1.00
CA GLU A 65 12.88 10.09 -0.91
C GLU A 65 12.38 9.19 -2.04
N VAL A 66 11.09 9.29 -2.36
CA VAL A 66 10.40 8.37 -3.27
C VAL A 66 9.35 9.10 -4.10
N CYS A 67 9.20 8.68 -5.36
CA CYS A 67 8.07 9.02 -6.22
C CYS A 67 7.06 7.88 -6.18
N LEU A 68 5.92 8.12 -5.52
CA LEU A 68 4.83 7.16 -5.44
C LEU A 68 3.89 7.35 -6.62
N VAL A 69 3.64 6.30 -7.39
CA VAL A 69 2.77 6.31 -8.58
C VAL A 69 1.81 5.13 -8.48
N TYR A 70 0.56 5.39 -8.10
CA TYR A 70 -0.45 4.35 -8.01
C TYR A 70 -1.58 4.59 -8.99
N GLU A 71 -2.05 3.53 -9.62
CA GLU A 71 -3.24 3.55 -10.46
C GLU A 71 -4.35 2.65 -9.90
N ASN A 72 -5.59 2.91 -10.29
CA ASN A 72 -6.71 1.99 -10.00
C ASN A 72 -6.92 0.96 -11.11
N SER A 73 -6.56 1.30 -12.35
CA SER A 73 -6.67 0.45 -13.54
C SER A 73 -5.65 0.93 -14.58
N PHE A 74 -4.96 -0.03 -15.20
CA PHE A 74 -3.86 0.26 -16.12
C PHE A 74 -4.37 0.86 -17.43
N ASP A 75 -3.77 2.00 -17.81
CA ASP A 75 -4.04 2.69 -19.06
C ASP A 75 -2.76 3.26 -19.65
N GLU A 76 -2.18 2.52 -20.60
CA GLU A 76 -0.91 2.87 -21.26
C GLU A 76 -0.93 4.28 -21.89
N SER A 77 -2.10 4.76 -22.31
CA SER A 77 -2.21 6.07 -22.94
C SER A 77 -2.01 7.25 -21.98
N LEU A 78 -2.08 7.01 -20.66
CA LEU A 78 -1.81 8.02 -19.64
C LEU A 78 -0.32 8.17 -19.32
N ILE A 79 0.51 7.23 -19.78
CA ILE A 79 1.93 7.16 -19.40
C ILE A 79 2.73 8.32 -19.97
N GLN A 80 2.42 8.80 -21.18
CA GLN A 80 3.05 9.99 -21.75
C GLN A 80 2.74 11.23 -20.89
N LEU A 81 1.47 11.38 -20.51
CA LEU A 81 1.02 12.51 -19.68
C LEU A 81 1.68 12.47 -18.29
N LEU A 82 1.83 11.28 -17.72
CA LEU A 82 2.58 11.06 -16.47
C LEU A 82 4.05 11.44 -16.61
N SER A 83 4.70 10.99 -17.69
CA SER A 83 6.11 11.27 -17.96
C SER A 83 6.39 12.77 -18.12
N ASP A 84 5.54 13.45 -18.87
CA ASP A 84 5.63 14.89 -19.11
C ASP A 84 5.41 15.67 -17.82
N GLU A 85 4.37 15.31 -17.04
CA GLU A 85 4.05 15.99 -15.79
C GLU A 85 5.11 15.75 -14.72
N LEU A 86 5.69 14.56 -14.64
CA LEU A 86 6.84 14.30 -13.76
C LEU A 86 8.09 15.07 -14.20
N GLU A 87 8.19 15.42 -15.49
CA GLU A 87 9.44 15.81 -16.12
C GLU A 87 10.49 14.71 -15.97
N PHE A 88 10.12 13.46 -16.30
CA PHE A 88 10.87 12.24 -15.96
C PHE A 88 12.37 12.30 -16.29
N SER A 89 12.73 12.96 -17.38
CA SER A 89 14.14 13.21 -17.79
C SER A 89 15.03 13.86 -16.72
N LYS A 90 14.46 14.54 -15.73
CA LYS A 90 15.19 15.19 -14.64
C LYS A 90 15.58 14.23 -13.50
N PHE A 91 15.01 13.03 -13.47
CA PHE A 91 15.28 12.06 -12.42
C PHE A 91 16.63 11.40 -12.64
N LYS A 92 17.52 11.55 -11.66
CA LYS A 92 18.78 10.81 -11.58
C LYS A 92 18.82 10.09 -10.23
N ARG A 93 18.82 8.75 -10.26
CA ARG A 93 18.92 7.90 -9.05
C ARG A 93 17.80 8.14 -8.02
N TYR A 94 16.55 8.07 -8.46
CA TYR A 94 15.40 8.18 -7.58
C TYR A 94 14.71 6.81 -7.39
N GLN A 95 14.06 6.65 -6.25
CA GLN A 95 13.21 5.51 -5.98
C GLN A 95 11.80 5.77 -6.48
N PHE A 96 11.21 4.77 -7.12
CA PHE A 96 9.80 4.74 -7.49
C PHE A 96 9.11 3.58 -6.78
N ALA A 97 7.87 3.80 -6.38
CA ALA A 97 7.04 2.75 -5.80
C ALA A 97 5.59 2.95 -6.21
N GLY A 98 4.87 1.85 -6.39
CA GLY A 98 3.44 1.86 -6.67
C GLY A 98 3.02 0.74 -7.61
N THR A 99 2.08 0.99 -8.51
CA THR A 99 1.55 -0.03 -9.41
C THR A 99 2.56 -0.40 -10.48
N LYS A 100 2.94 -1.69 -10.50
CA LYS A 100 4.04 -2.20 -11.34
C LYS A 100 3.86 -1.88 -12.82
N ALA A 101 2.65 -2.08 -13.35
CA ALA A 101 2.38 -1.85 -14.77
C ALA A 101 2.64 -0.39 -15.17
N THR A 102 2.15 0.57 -14.38
CA THR A 102 2.40 2.01 -14.59
C THR A 102 3.89 2.35 -14.52
N VAL A 103 4.58 1.89 -13.47
CA VAL A 103 5.99 2.23 -13.23
C VAL A 103 6.88 1.62 -14.33
N ASP A 104 6.66 0.35 -14.69
CA ASP A 104 7.38 -0.31 -15.77
C ASP A 104 7.15 0.40 -17.12
N ALA A 105 5.91 0.77 -17.42
CA ALA A 105 5.58 1.48 -18.66
C ALA A 105 6.25 2.86 -18.71
N LEU A 106 6.26 3.58 -17.58
CA LEU A 106 6.94 4.87 -17.45
C LEU A 106 8.45 4.73 -17.70
N PHE A 107 9.09 3.72 -17.10
CA PHE A 107 10.51 3.45 -17.28
C PHE A 107 10.85 3.03 -18.70
N LYS A 108 10.05 2.13 -19.28
CA LYS A 108 10.21 1.67 -20.66
C LYS A 108 10.06 2.82 -21.66
N MET A 109 9.08 3.69 -21.47
CA MET A 109 8.85 4.86 -22.33
C MET A 109 10.04 5.83 -22.32
N ASN A 110 10.73 5.93 -21.18
CA ASN A 110 11.86 6.82 -20.99
C ASN A 110 13.24 6.15 -21.17
N ASP A 111 13.27 4.91 -21.67
CA ASP A 111 14.50 4.10 -21.83
C ASP A 111 15.36 4.08 -20.54
N ALA A 112 14.69 3.97 -19.39
CA ALA A 112 15.32 4.08 -18.09
C ALA A 112 15.83 2.72 -17.60
N GLU A 113 17.11 2.65 -17.24
CA GLU A 113 17.68 1.52 -16.51
C GLU A 113 17.23 1.56 -15.04
N TYR A 114 16.77 0.43 -14.51
CA TYR A 114 16.33 0.31 -13.12
C TYR A 114 16.60 -1.08 -12.55
N GLU A 115 16.62 -1.15 -11.23
CA GLU A 115 16.71 -2.38 -10.46
C GLU A 115 15.48 -2.51 -9.55
N MET A 116 14.82 -3.66 -9.61
CA MET A 116 13.65 -3.93 -8.77
C MET A 116 14.07 -4.31 -7.35
N GLN A 117 13.80 -3.44 -6.38
CA GLN A 117 14.13 -3.67 -4.98
C GLN A 117 13.10 -4.57 -4.27
N LYS A 118 11.82 -4.40 -4.58
CA LYS A 118 10.73 -5.16 -3.95
C LYS A 118 9.53 -5.28 -4.89
N HIS A 119 8.96 -6.48 -4.96
CA HIS A 119 7.69 -6.74 -5.64
C HIS A 119 6.73 -7.44 -4.67
N ARG A 120 5.55 -6.85 -4.45
CA ARG A 120 4.51 -7.44 -3.60
C ARG A 120 3.37 -7.93 -4.49
N ILE A 121 2.95 -9.17 -4.29
CA ILE A 121 1.75 -9.73 -4.92
C ILE A 121 0.64 -9.71 -3.86
N ILE A 122 -0.49 -9.10 -4.20
CA ILE A 122 -1.64 -8.95 -3.29
C ILE A 122 -2.75 -9.86 -3.81
N TYR A 123 -3.17 -10.80 -2.97
CA TYR A 123 -4.25 -11.72 -3.27
C TYR A 123 -5.54 -11.23 -2.63
N LYS A 124 -6.64 -11.26 -3.39
CA LYS A 124 -7.99 -11.05 -2.88
C LYS A 124 -8.72 -12.38 -2.91
N CYS A 125 -9.25 -12.81 -1.76
CA CYS A 125 -10.13 -13.98 -1.72
C CYS A 125 -11.50 -13.57 -2.28
N GLU A 126 -11.85 -14.04 -3.48
CA GLU A 126 -13.15 -13.75 -4.10
C GLU A 126 -14.24 -14.71 -3.61
N LYS A 127 -13.88 -15.98 -3.36
CA LYS A 127 -14.81 -17.02 -2.96
C LYS A 127 -14.10 -18.01 -2.04
N VAL A 128 -14.77 -18.41 -0.97
CA VAL A 128 -14.36 -19.54 -0.12
C VAL A 128 -14.80 -20.86 -0.77
N SER A 129 -14.07 -21.94 -0.51
CA SER A 129 -14.48 -23.27 -1.00
C SER A 129 -15.89 -23.61 -0.54
N GLU A 130 -16.71 -24.22 -1.41
CA GLU A 130 -18.07 -24.66 -1.05
C GLU A 130 -18.07 -25.73 0.04
N ASN A 131 -16.96 -26.46 0.16
CA ASN A 131 -16.73 -27.45 1.20
C ASN A 131 -16.06 -26.85 2.46
N PHE A 132 -15.96 -25.53 2.57
CA PHE A 132 -15.41 -24.89 3.75
C PHE A 132 -16.39 -25.06 4.92
N ILE A 133 -16.02 -25.93 5.86
CA ILE A 133 -16.77 -26.13 7.09
C ILE A 133 -16.42 -24.99 8.02
N THR A 134 -17.35 -24.06 8.22
CA THR A 134 -17.20 -23.01 9.23
C THR A 134 -17.19 -23.64 10.61
N ALA A 135 -16.21 -23.27 11.44
CA ALA A 135 -16.27 -23.60 12.86
C ALA A 135 -17.54 -22.96 13.47
N PRO A 136 -18.35 -23.71 14.25
CA PRO A 136 -19.47 -23.12 14.97
C PRO A 136 -18.93 -22.14 16.01
N GLY A 137 -19.39 -20.88 15.95
CA GLY A 137 -18.93 -19.86 16.88
C GLY A 137 -19.31 -18.45 16.42
N ARG A 138 -18.99 -17.48 17.27
CA ARG A 138 -19.08 -16.06 16.95
C ARG A 138 -17.70 -15.42 17.11
N MET A 139 -17.37 -14.51 16.22
CA MET A 139 -16.16 -13.71 16.34
C MET A 139 -16.38 -12.66 17.44
N GLU A 140 -15.42 -12.55 18.34
CA GLU A 140 -15.41 -11.54 19.40
C GLU A 140 -14.07 -10.82 19.34
N MET A 141 -14.07 -9.52 19.66
CA MET A 141 -12.83 -8.78 19.84
C MET A 141 -12.05 -9.40 21.01
N ALA A 142 -10.74 -9.51 20.85
CA ALA A 142 -9.88 -10.01 21.91
C ALA A 142 -9.94 -9.06 23.12
N ASP A 143 -9.99 -9.65 24.32
CA ASP A 143 -10.08 -8.92 25.59
C ASP A 143 -8.88 -9.25 26.46
N ILE A 144 -8.35 -8.24 27.17
CA ILE A 144 -7.16 -8.41 28.02
C ILE A 144 -7.40 -9.41 29.17
N GLY A 145 -8.64 -9.54 29.63
CA GLY A 145 -9.04 -10.53 30.63
C GLY A 145 -9.03 -11.97 30.13
N ARG A 146 -8.84 -12.19 28.82
CA ARG A 146 -8.72 -13.52 28.19
C ARG A 146 -7.29 -13.84 27.75
N LEU A 147 -6.30 -13.10 28.21
CA LEU A 147 -4.92 -13.23 27.76
C LEU A 147 -4.37 -14.67 27.91
N ASP A 148 -4.71 -15.35 29.00
CA ASP A 148 -4.29 -16.73 29.27
C ASP A 148 -4.85 -17.74 28.24
N GLU A 149 -5.99 -17.46 27.61
CA GLU A 149 -6.56 -18.27 26.53
C GLU A 149 -5.96 -17.90 25.17
N LEU A 150 -5.64 -16.62 24.98
CA LEU A 150 -5.19 -16.07 23.70
C LEU A 150 -3.72 -16.37 23.41
N ILE A 151 -2.86 -16.40 24.43
CA ILE A 151 -1.45 -16.78 24.30
C ILE A 151 -1.29 -18.18 23.70
N PRO A 152 -1.85 -19.26 24.26
CA PRO A 152 -1.68 -20.60 23.71
C PRO A 152 -2.35 -20.77 22.35
N LEU A 153 -3.42 -20.02 22.06
CA LEU A 153 -4.02 -19.99 20.73
C LEU A 153 -3.08 -19.36 19.71
N SER A 154 -2.42 -18.26 20.07
CA SER A 154 -1.41 -17.61 19.23
C SER A 154 -0.20 -18.51 19.00
N GLU A 155 0.30 -19.17 20.04
CA GLU A 155 1.43 -20.10 19.94
C GLU A 155 1.09 -21.31 19.06
N GLY A 156 -0.08 -21.92 19.29
CA GLY A 156 -0.55 -23.06 18.50
C GLY A 156 -0.74 -22.69 17.02
N PHE A 157 -1.31 -21.52 16.73
CA PHE A 157 -1.40 -21.03 15.35
C PHE A 157 -0.02 -20.83 14.71
N THR A 158 0.94 -20.25 15.44
CA THR A 158 2.29 -20.04 14.92
C THR A 158 2.98 -21.37 14.61
N GLU A 159 2.91 -22.33 15.52
CA GLU A 159 3.51 -23.66 15.33
C GLU A 159 2.89 -24.39 14.13
N GLU A 160 1.57 -24.36 13.98
CA GLU A 160 0.87 -25.03 12.88
C GLU A 160 1.14 -24.36 11.52
N TYR A 161 1.18 -23.03 11.47
CA TYR A 161 1.22 -22.28 10.22
C TYR A 161 2.65 -21.96 9.74
N TYR A 162 3.56 -21.65 10.66
CA TYR A 162 4.94 -21.26 10.35
C TYR A 162 5.96 -22.35 10.72
N GLY A 163 5.57 -23.37 11.48
CA GLY A 163 6.46 -24.36 12.06
C GLY A 163 7.11 -23.91 13.37
N LYS A 164 7.95 -24.75 13.98
CA LYS A 164 8.72 -24.38 15.16
C LYS A 164 9.88 -23.44 14.78
N GLU A 165 9.69 -22.14 14.94
CA GLU A 165 10.82 -21.20 14.93
C GLU A 165 11.45 -21.09 16.32
N ASP A 166 12.79 -21.10 16.39
CA ASP A 166 13.58 -21.01 17.63
C ASP A 166 13.57 -19.61 18.28
N ASN A 167 12.81 -18.65 17.73
CA ASN A 167 12.90 -17.25 18.13
C ASN A 167 11.55 -16.55 18.04
N ASP A 168 10.55 -17.13 18.67
CA ASP A 168 9.25 -16.50 18.80
C ASP A 168 9.32 -15.51 19.97
N GLY A 169 9.38 -14.21 19.66
CA GLY A 169 9.19 -13.17 20.65
C GLY A 169 7.93 -13.44 21.48
N ASP A 170 7.99 -13.09 22.76
CA ASP A 170 6.96 -13.37 23.77
C ASP A 170 5.53 -13.24 23.20
N ALA A 171 4.85 -14.38 23.05
CA ALA A 171 3.50 -14.46 22.50
C ALA A 171 2.53 -13.56 23.28
N ALA A 172 2.75 -13.39 24.59
CA ALA A 172 2.00 -12.45 25.41
C ALA A 172 2.16 -11.01 24.92
N THR A 173 3.38 -10.57 24.65
CA THR A 173 3.66 -9.23 24.11
C THR A 173 2.95 -8.99 22.77
N ARG A 174 2.94 -9.98 21.88
CA ARG A 174 2.24 -9.86 20.58
C ARG A 174 0.73 -9.75 20.76
N VAL A 175 0.13 -10.60 21.58
CA VAL A 175 -1.31 -10.58 21.87
C VAL A 175 -1.72 -9.26 22.53
N ILE A 176 -0.97 -8.80 23.54
CA ILE A 176 -1.24 -7.53 24.23
C ILE A 176 -1.18 -6.36 23.24
N THR A 177 -0.15 -6.33 22.40
CA THR A 177 0.01 -5.28 21.39
C THR A 177 -1.14 -5.29 20.39
N GLY A 178 -1.60 -6.48 19.98
CA GLY A 178 -2.77 -6.64 19.10
C GLY A 178 -4.05 -6.10 19.72
N ILE A 179 -4.29 -6.34 21.01
CA ILE A 179 -5.46 -5.83 21.74
C ILE A 179 -5.41 -4.30 21.91
N GLN A 180 -4.22 -3.74 22.11
CA GLN A 180 -4.04 -2.30 22.39
C GLN A 180 -3.91 -1.42 21.14
N ALA A 181 -3.73 -2.03 19.96
CA ALA A 181 -3.59 -1.31 18.69
C ALA A 181 -4.94 -0.93 18.04
N ASP A 182 -6.05 -1.46 18.56
CA ASP A 182 -7.43 -1.08 18.25
C ASP A 182 -7.97 -0.01 19.22
#